data_AF-A0A523MUH5-F1
#
_entry.id   AF-A0A523MUH5-F1
#
_cell.length_a   1.000
_cell.length_b   1.000
_cell.length_c   1.000
_cell.angle_alpha   90.00
_cell.angle_beta   90.00
_cell.angle_gamma   90.00
#
_symmetry.space_group_name_H-M   'P 1'
#
loop_
_entity.id
_entity.type
_entity.pdbx_description
1 polymer ?
#
loop_
_entity_poly.entity_id
_entity_poly.type
_entity_poly.pdbx_seq_one_letter_code
_entity_poly.pdbx_strand_id
1 'polypeptide(L)'
;MISIILAGGSGVRFWPLSRESHPKQLLNIAGEHTLIQDTVERLLPWTPIDRIYIITNEQHALETISQLAAYGFKADHLIAEPVGRNTAPAVALAAEL
;
A
#
# COMPACT_ATOMS: atom_id res chain seq x y z
N MET A 1 -13.31 -9.29 10.44
CA MET A 1 -13.32 -8.29 9.35
C MET A 1 -11.89 -7.85 9.15
N ILE A 2 -11.42 -7.90 7.90
CA ILE A 2 -10.09 -7.44 7.48
C ILE A 2 -10.26 -6.25 6.54
N SER A 3 -9.23 -5.43 6.38
CA SER A 3 -9.19 -4.36 5.40
C SER A 3 -8.04 -4.60 4.43
N ILE A 4 -8.33 -4.48 3.13
CA ILE A 4 -7.36 -4.69 2.05
C ILE A 4 -7.07 -3.32 1.43
N ILE A 5 -5.79 -2.95 1.37
CA ILE A 5 -5.34 -1.78 0.61
C ILE A 5 -4.66 -2.29 -0.67
N LEU A 6 -5.20 -1.89 -1.82
CA LEU A 6 -4.61 -2.16 -3.13
C LEU A 6 -3.68 -1.00 -3.50
N ALA A 7 -2.40 -1.14 -3.18
CA ALA A 7 -1.34 -0.15 -3.35
C ALA A 7 -0.60 -0.31 -4.68
N GLY A 8 -1.35 -0.43 -5.78
CA GLY A 8 -0.81 -0.57 -7.13
C GLY A 8 -0.77 0.75 -7.92
N GLY A 9 0.00 0.73 -9.01
CA GLY A 9 0.01 1.77 -10.04
C GLY A 9 1.34 2.54 -10.15
N SER A 10 1.73 2.86 -11.38
CA SER A 10 3.00 3.54 -11.72
C SER A 10 3.00 5.05 -11.46
N GLY A 11 1.85 5.62 -11.06
CA GLY A 11 1.78 7.01 -10.59
C GLY A 11 2.04 8.10 -11.64
N VAL A 12 2.04 7.84 -12.95
CA VAL A 12 2.51 8.78 -14.01
C VAL A 12 1.93 10.21 -14.02
N ARG A 13 0.78 10.44 -13.39
CA ARG A 13 0.12 11.76 -13.33
C ARG A 13 0.78 12.76 -12.37
N PHE A 14 1.58 12.27 -11.43
CA PHE A 14 2.32 13.10 -10.47
C PHE A 14 3.77 13.31 -10.88
N TRP A 15 4.13 13.06 -12.14
CA TRP A 15 5.45 13.41 -12.64
C TRP A 15 5.68 14.93 -12.46
N PRO A 16 6.83 15.41 -11.95
CA PRO A 16 8.07 14.69 -11.71
C PRO A 16 8.23 14.02 -10.32
N LEU A 17 7.24 14.12 -9.44
CA LEU A 17 7.30 13.57 -8.09
C LEU A 17 7.20 12.04 -8.10
N SER A 18 6.28 11.50 -8.89
CA SER A 18 6.20 10.05 -9.08
C SER A 18 7.19 9.55 -10.12
N ARG A 19 7.78 8.40 -9.82
CA ARG A 19 8.66 7.64 -10.69
C ARG A 19 8.23 6.19 -10.67
N GLU A 20 8.72 5.41 -11.63
CA GLU A 20 8.49 3.96 -11.62
C GLU A 20 8.98 3.34 -10.31
N SER A 21 10.16 3.73 -9.81
CA SER A 21 10.72 3.26 -8.55
C SER A 21 10.05 3.85 -7.30
N HIS A 22 9.29 4.94 -7.43
CA HIS A 22 8.70 5.65 -6.30
C HIS A 22 7.28 6.14 -6.67
N PRO A 23 6.28 5.25 -6.55
CA PRO A 23 4.92 5.46 -7.06
C PRO A 23 4.10 6.36 -6.15
N LYS A 24 2.95 6.82 -6.65
CA LYS A 24 2.14 7.86 -6.00
C LYS A 24 1.77 7.58 -4.55
N GLN A 25 1.53 6.31 -4.19
CA GLN A 25 1.07 5.92 -2.86
C GLN A 25 2.14 6.13 -1.79
N LEU A 26 3.41 6.17 -2.19
CA LEU A 26 4.55 6.40 -1.30
C LEU A 26 4.94 7.89 -1.23
N LEU A 27 4.23 8.75 -1.96
CA LEU A 27 4.43 10.19 -1.93
C LEU A 27 3.59 10.84 -0.84
N ASN A 28 4.16 11.85 -0.18
CA ASN A 28 3.38 12.89 0.49
C ASN A 28 2.94 13.92 -0.56
N ILE A 29 1.64 13.92 -0.88
CA ILE A 29 1.04 14.82 -1.88
C ILE A 29 0.20 15.92 -1.22
N ALA A 30 -0.37 15.63 -0.04
CA ALA A 30 -1.26 16.54 0.66
C ALA A 30 -1.12 16.35 2.16
N GLY A 31 -0.35 17.23 2.81
CA GLY A 31 -0.22 17.26 4.27
C GLY A 31 1.15 16.76 4.75
N GLU A 32 1.13 15.99 5.84
CA GLU A 32 2.35 15.57 6.56
C GLU A 32 2.76 14.13 6.24
N HIS A 33 1.81 13.26 5.91
CA HIS A 33 2.02 11.84 5.68
C HIS A 33 1.97 11.47 4.19
N THR A 34 2.48 10.28 3.87
CA THR A 34 2.33 9.72 2.52
C THR A 34 0.90 9.19 2.31
N LEU A 35 0.46 9.08 1.06
CA LEU A 35 -0.90 8.62 0.76
C LEU A 35 -1.22 7.23 1.34
N ILE A 36 -0.22 6.35 1.45
CA ILE A 36 -0.40 5.03 2.06
C ILE A 36 -0.57 5.15 3.58
N GLN A 37 0.19 6.03 4.24
CA GLN A 37 0.08 6.31 5.67
C GLN A 37 -1.28 6.92 6.00
N ASP A 38 -1.71 7.95 5.25
CA ASP A 38 -3.06 8.54 5.40
C ASP A 38 -4.17 7.50 5.22
N THR A 39 -3.98 6.55 4.30
CA THR A 39 -4.95 5.48 4.06
C THR A 39 -5.01 4.51 5.24
N VAL A 40 -3.86 4.15 5.82
CA VAL A 40 -3.80 3.32 7.03
C VAL A 40 -4.44 4.03 8.22
N GLU A 41 -4.09 5.30 8.47
CA GLU A 41 -4.65 6.10 9.56
C GLU A 41 -6.17 6.20 9.50
N ARG A 42 -6.72 6.38 8.30
CA ARG A 42 -8.18 6.40 8.08
C ARG A 42 -8.86 5.06 8.40
N LEU A 43 -8.14 3.94 8.31
CA LEU A 43 -8.66 2.60 8.62
C LEU A 43 -8.53 2.23 10.10
N LEU A 44 -7.55 2.77 10.83
CA LEU A 44 -7.28 2.41 12.23
C LEU A 44 -8.49 2.52 13.19
N PRO A 45 -9.42 3.48 13.05
CA PRO A 45 -10.63 3.52 13.88
C PRO A 45 -11.58 2.33 13.66
N TRP A 46 -11.45 1.60 12.55
CA TRP A 46 -12.36 0.55 12.12
C TRP A 46 -11.71 -0.84 12.13
N THR A 47 -10.43 -0.89 11.78
CA THR A 47 -9.67 -2.13 11.63
C THR A 47 -8.31 -1.96 12.29
N PRO A 48 -7.96 -2.80 13.28
CA PRO A 48 -6.64 -2.74 13.90
C PRO A 48 -5.55 -3.06 12.86
N ILE A 49 -4.33 -2.53 13.08
CA ILE A 49 -3.22 -2.66 12.12
C ILE A 49 -2.89 -4.12 11.77
N ASP A 50 -3.10 -5.04 12.72
CA ASP A 50 -2.89 -6.48 12.54
C ASP A 50 -4.00 -7.18 11.72
N ARG A 51 -4.96 -6.43 11.20
CA ARG A 51 -6.00 -6.90 10.27
C ARG A 51 -6.07 -6.07 8.99
N ILE A 52 -5.09 -5.18 8.78
CA ILE A 52 -4.90 -4.45 7.53
C ILE A 52 -3.86 -5.20 6.72
N TYR A 53 -4.23 -5.56 5.50
CA TYR A 53 -3.35 -6.18 4.52
C TYR A 53 -3.13 -5.23 3.35
N ILE A 54 -1.93 -5.27 2.77
CA ILE A 54 -1.53 -4.41 1.66
C ILE A 54 -1.04 -5.27 0.52
N ILE A 55 -1.62 -5.07 -0.67
CA ILE A 55 -1.18 -5.70 -1.91
C ILE A 55 -0.46 -4.63 -2.74
N THR A 56 0.80 -4.86 -3.06
CA THR A 56 1.65 -3.92 -3.82
C THR A 56 2.62 -4.67 -4.73
N ASN A 57 3.29 -3.96 -5.64
CA ASN A 57 4.35 -4.56 -6.43
C ASN A 57 5.58 -4.88 -5.56
N GLU A 58 6.27 -5.99 -5.84
CA GLU A 58 7.47 -6.40 -5.12
C GLU A 58 8.55 -5.30 -5.01
N GLN A 59 8.69 -4.45 -6.03
CA GLN A 59 9.65 -3.35 -6.05
C GLN A 59 9.37 -2.29 -4.97
N HIS A 60 8.13 -2.21 -4.48
CA HIS A 60 7.68 -1.22 -3.51
C HIS A 60 7.45 -1.81 -2.11
N ALA A 61 7.62 -3.13 -1.95
CA ALA A 61 7.31 -3.84 -0.71
C ALA A 61 8.13 -3.31 0.47
N LEU A 62 9.45 -3.22 0.32
CA LEU A 62 10.35 -2.78 1.39
C LEU A 62 10.06 -1.34 1.83
N GLU A 63 9.85 -0.44 0.87
CA GLU A 63 9.54 0.96 1.18
C GLU A 63 8.17 1.10 1.86
N THR A 64 7.17 0.34 1.40
CA THR A 64 5.84 0.30 2.02
C THR A 64 5.93 -0.14 3.49
N ILE A 65 6.68 -1.22 3.77
CA ILE A 65 6.91 -1.69 5.14
C ILE A 65 7.62 -0.62 5.96
N SER A 66 8.66 0.00 5.41
CA SER A 66 9.42 1.04 6.09
C SER A 66 8.55 2.25 6.48
N GLN A 67 7.69 2.72 5.58
CA GLN A 67 6.80 3.86 5.86
C GLN A 67 5.71 3.51 6.89
N LEU A 68 5.34 2.23 7.00
CA LEU A 68 4.27 1.78 7.89
C LEU A 68 4.77 1.18 9.21
N ALA A 69 6.09 1.06 9.39
CA ALA A 69 6.70 0.51 10.60
C ALA A 69 6.27 1.25 11.88
N ALA A 70 6.12 2.58 11.82
CA ALA A 70 5.67 3.40 12.95
C ALA A 70 4.24 3.07 13.42
N TYR A 71 3.41 2.49 12.55
CA TYR A 71 2.05 2.06 12.88
C TYR A 71 1.99 0.63 13.43
N GLY A 72 3.13 -0.07 13.53
CA GLY A 72 3.18 -1.48 13.93
C GLY A 72 2.75 -2.45 12.82
N PHE A 73 2.80 -2.01 11.56
CA PHE A 73 2.50 -2.88 10.41
C PHE A 73 3.54 -3.99 10.28
N LYS A 74 3.06 -5.23 10.07
CA LYS A 74 3.90 -6.42 9.98
C LYS A 74 4.09 -6.83 8.53
N ALA A 75 5.30 -7.32 8.21
CA ALA A 75 5.66 -7.71 6.86
C ALA A 75 4.84 -8.92 6.32
N ASP A 76 4.32 -9.77 7.20
CA ASP A 76 3.45 -10.90 6.85
C ASP A 76 2.05 -10.47 6.38
N HIS A 77 1.66 -9.22 6.58
CA HIS A 77 0.42 -8.63 6.04
C HIS A 77 0.64 -7.88 4.72
N LEU A 78 1.86 -7.90 4.18
CA LEU A 78 2.15 -7.39 2.85
C LEU A 78 2.22 -8.54 1.85
N ILE A 79 1.51 -8.37 0.75
CA ILE A 79 1.55 -9.29 -0.39
C ILE A 79 2.23 -8.56 -1.55
N ALA A 80 3.39 -9.09 -1.93
CA ALA A 80 4.21 -8.58 -3.01
C ALA A 80 3.82 -9.26 -4.32
N GLU A 81 3.11 -8.54 -5.19
CA GLU A 81 2.82 -9.01 -6.55
C GLU A 81 4.10 -8.94 -7.40
N PRO A 82 4.50 -10.04 -8.07
CA PRO A 82 5.68 -10.04 -8.94
C PRO A 82 5.46 -9.20 -10.20
N VAL A 83 4.20 -9.07 -10.64
CA VAL A 83 3.82 -8.30 -11.82
C VAL A 83 2.47 -7.63 -11.56
N GLY A 84 2.39 -6.33 -11.84
CA GLY A 84 1.11 -5.62 -11.75
C GLY A 84 0.12 -6.10 -12.83
N ARG A 85 -1.00 -6.70 -12.40
CA ARG A 85 -2.06 -7.20 -13.31
C ARG A 85 -3.40 -6.48 -13.16
N ASN A 86 -3.37 -5.24 -12.68
CA ASN A 86 -4.55 -4.42 -12.33
C ASN A 86 -5.35 -4.97 -11.14
N THR A 87 -6.53 -4.39 -10.92
CA THR A 87 -7.32 -4.56 -9.70
C THR A 87 -7.94 -5.94 -9.55
N ALA A 88 -8.46 -6.56 -10.63
CA ALA A 88 -9.20 -7.81 -10.51
C ALA A 88 -8.34 -8.98 -9.97
N PRO A 89 -7.10 -9.21 -10.46
CA PRO A 89 -6.22 -10.23 -9.87
C PRO A 89 -5.83 -9.93 -8.42
N ALA A 90 -5.59 -8.66 -8.08
CA ALA A 90 -5.27 -8.27 -6.71
C ALA A 90 -6.44 -8.53 -5.75
N VAL A 91 -7.69 -8.28 -6.20
CA VAL A 91 -8.89 -8.63 -5.43
C VAL A 91 -9.07 -10.14 -5.30
N ALA A 92 -8.79 -10.91 -6.35
CA ALA A 92 -8.85 -12.36 -6.28
C ALA A 92 -7.84 -12.92 -5.26
N LEU A 93 -6.61 -12.38 -5.24
CA LEU A 93 -5.59 -12.73 -4.25
C LEU A 93 -6.01 -12.34 -2.82
N ALA A 94 -6.65 -11.19 -2.67
CA ALA A 94 -7.18 -10.72 -1.39
C ALA A 94 -8.29 -11.63 -0.82
N ALA A 95 -9.05 -12.30 -1.69
CA ALA A 95 -10.16 -13.17 -1.29
C ALA A 95 -9.70 -14.49 -0.65
N GLU A 96 -8.42 -14.84 -0.77
CA GLU A 96 -7.81 -16.05 -0.21
C GLU A 96 -7.21 -15.83 1.20
N LEU A 97 -7.39 -14.64 1.79
CA LEU A 97 -6.89 -14.22 3.11
C LEU A 97 -7.97 -14.36 4.21
#